data_AF-A0A1G3X2N8-F1
#
_entry.id   AF-A0A1G3X2N8-F1
#
_cell.length_a   1.000
_cell.length_b   1.000
_cell.length_c   1.000
_cell.angle_alpha   90.00
_cell.angle_beta   90.00
_cell.angle_gamma   90.00
#
_symmetry.space_group_name_H-M   'P 1'
#
loop_
_entity.id
_entity.type
_entity.pdbx_description
1 polymer ?
#
loop_
_entity_poly.entity_id
_entity_poly.type
_entity_poly.pdbx_seq_one_letter_code
_entity_poly.pdbx_strand_id
1 'polypeptide(L)'
;MPRLTRDSNVSVGTKEFKVDDILKTIIYLPANQVKSFFIEIGLTIPREMRMFVLRETLREKVIETRKSRLTLADELNYRLSWFTEFTETQLENLLIFFDDPVLDKAFLEDFWTDLISYMVEKGVTPKDLKKILDLSIQHVRAVGLELPNMKTYNRELKDLFFDSMGRIDGLPPQKIRPVLYKSSTLTEVRDLGSKYDVDVPRRLKKTELADIIVKELKDRGQHTDELETQIRSMSVIVMQRFAIDHDIKASTELKKEEIIEYILANAKETKEAYFVPESPQVYEKEVEEVSKHVEEVKVVPQVVQVVEEPVEEIKESVSEDIVEENPVVLEEVSEVEEKVEEAPKQIAPVQEVKGPVQYVQSQVDLSSLVNEIRLLRQSIEALAKQPETVEEKVKEKELPEPVLINTAEFYGNPKSLKKIIKNDEADEREKFVEDKKQASSIGTDKNDDEIVPAELRFFKKVGIGLGKFFLKFFKVLLKVALILLGIALLLFLLYGILAHFTDIAFLAPVDQFLDNLFGLGLLTKYTNLLGSIFG
;
A
#
# COMPACT_ATOMS: atom_id res chain seq x y z
N MET A 1 -6.55 -11.48 24.66
CA MET A 1 -5.82 -12.78 24.58
C MET A 1 -4.49 -12.55 23.89
N PRO A 2 -3.46 -13.39 24.07
CA PRO A 2 -2.25 -13.32 23.25
C PRO A 2 -2.62 -13.49 21.76
N ARG A 3 -1.98 -12.70 20.90
CA ARG A 3 -2.15 -12.74 19.44
C ARG A 3 -1.77 -14.13 18.94
N LEU A 4 -2.57 -14.74 18.06
CA LEU A 4 -2.21 -16.05 17.52
C LEU A 4 -0.95 -15.92 16.65
N THR A 5 -0.16 -16.98 16.67
CA THR A 5 0.96 -17.18 15.75
C THR A 5 0.59 -18.22 14.70
N ARG A 6 1.40 -18.36 13.65
CA ARG A 6 1.20 -19.40 12.62
C ARG A 6 1.21 -20.84 13.21
N ASP A 7 1.93 -21.03 14.31
CA ASP A 7 2.00 -22.30 15.05
C ASP A 7 0.83 -22.54 16.01
N SER A 8 -0.03 -21.55 16.21
CA SER A 8 -1.17 -21.67 17.12
C SER A 8 -2.25 -22.60 16.56
N ASN A 9 -2.95 -23.31 17.44
CA ASN A 9 -4.10 -24.14 17.09
C ASN A 9 -5.40 -23.37 17.26
N VAL A 10 -6.33 -23.55 16.32
CA VAL A 10 -7.67 -22.97 16.34
C VAL A 10 -8.71 -24.07 16.13
N SER A 11 -9.80 -24.01 16.89
CA SER A 11 -10.94 -24.92 16.73
C SER A 11 -11.76 -24.55 15.49
N VAL A 12 -11.84 -25.49 14.53
CA VAL A 12 -12.59 -25.36 13.28
C VAL A 12 -13.55 -26.55 13.18
N GLY A 13 -14.84 -26.29 13.37
CA GLY A 13 -15.87 -27.31 13.51
C GLY A 13 -15.64 -28.18 14.74
N THR A 14 -15.33 -29.45 14.53
CA THR A 14 -15.04 -30.43 15.60
C THR A 14 -13.56 -30.80 15.68
N LYS A 15 -12.69 -30.13 14.92
CA LYS A 15 -11.26 -30.43 14.84
C LYS A 15 -10.45 -29.19 15.15
N GLU A 16 -9.22 -29.39 15.61
CA GLU A 16 -8.24 -28.32 15.72
C GLU A 16 -7.33 -28.32 14.49
N PHE A 17 -7.02 -27.13 14.00
CA PHE A 17 -6.09 -26.91 12.92
C PHE A 17 -5.05 -25.89 13.34
N LYS A 18 -3.81 -26.06 12.87
CA LYS A 18 -2.82 -25.00 12.96
C LYS A 18 -3.21 -23.84 12.04
N VAL A 19 -2.93 -22.61 12.47
CA VAL A 19 -3.14 -21.43 11.63
C VAL A 19 -2.39 -21.57 10.31
N ASP A 20 -1.15 -22.05 10.31
CA ASP A 20 -0.37 -22.32 9.09
C ASP A 20 -1.09 -23.25 8.10
N ASP A 21 -1.82 -24.26 8.59
CA ASP A 21 -2.57 -25.17 7.72
C ASP A 21 -3.79 -24.50 7.09
N ILE A 22 -4.42 -23.56 7.79
CA ILE A 22 -5.53 -22.76 7.27
C ILE A 22 -5.01 -21.78 6.19
N LEU A 23 -3.86 -21.15 6.44
CA LEU A 23 -3.24 -20.18 5.53
C LEU A 23 -2.91 -20.77 4.16
N LYS A 24 -2.64 -22.08 4.07
CA LYS A 24 -2.39 -22.79 2.79
C LYS A 24 -3.52 -22.68 1.78
N THR A 25 -4.73 -22.31 2.20
CA THR A 25 -5.88 -22.15 1.29
C THR A 25 -6.57 -20.80 1.41
N ILE A 26 -6.68 -20.23 2.62
CA ILE A 26 -7.52 -19.05 2.86
C ILE A 26 -7.01 -17.78 2.18
N ILE A 27 -5.69 -17.64 2.02
CA ILE A 27 -5.07 -16.45 1.41
C ILE A 27 -5.44 -16.28 -0.09
N TYR A 28 -5.89 -17.36 -0.74
CA TYR A 28 -6.29 -17.36 -2.15
C TYR A 28 -7.78 -17.01 -2.34
N LEU A 29 -8.54 -16.81 -1.25
CA LEU A 29 -9.96 -16.45 -1.36
C LEU A 29 -10.13 -15.07 -2.01
N PRO A 30 -11.05 -14.93 -2.99
CA PRO A 30 -11.34 -13.65 -3.61
C PRO A 30 -12.17 -12.75 -2.67
N ALA A 31 -12.04 -11.43 -2.83
CA ALA A 31 -12.63 -10.45 -1.91
C ALA A 31 -14.15 -10.54 -1.80
N ASN A 32 -14.85 -10.89 -2.87
CA ASN A 32 -16.31 -11.08 -2.85
C ASN A 32 -16.76 -12.19 -1.88
N GLN A 33 -16.03 -13.31 -1.82
CA GLN A 33 -16.35 -14.42 -0.92
C GLN A 33 -16.03 -14.05 0.54
N VAL A 34 -14.88 -13.40 0.76
CA VAL A 34 -14.48 -12.89 2.08
C VAL A 34 -15.52 -11.89 2.59
N LYS A 35 -15.89 -10.91 1.77
CA LYS A 35 -16.91 -9.89 2.08
C LYS A 35 -18.25 -10.52 2.43
N SER A 36 -18.71 -11.47 1.62
CA SER A 36 -19.98 -12.17 1.85
C SER A 36 -19.99 -12.89 3.20
N PHE A 37 -18.88 -13.57 3.53
CA PHE A 37 -18.74 -14.26 4.81
C PHE A 37 -18.80 -13.30 6.01
N PHE A 38 -18.00 -12.22 6.00
CA PHE A 38 -17.96 -11.27 7.12
C PHE A 38 -19.29 -10.53 7.32
N ILE A 39 -19.99 -10.20 6.24
CA ILE A 39 -21.33 -9.63 6.30
C ILE A 39 -22.33 -10.62 6.91
N GLU A 40 -22.27 -11.89 6.52
CA GLU A 40 -23.18 -12.93 7.03
C GLU A 40 -23.03 -13.15 8.54
N ILE A 41 -21.80 -13.16 9.05
CA ILE A 41 -21.54 -13.29 10.49
C ILE A 41 -21.71 -11.98 11.26
N GLY A 42 -21.94 -10.85 10.57
CA GLY A 42 -22.11 -9.53 11.18
C GLY A 42 -20.85 -9.00 11.86
N LEU A 43 -19.66 -9.38 11.39
CA LEU A 43 -18.39 -9.00 12.00
C LEU A 43 -17.68 -7.91 11.17
N THR A 44 -17.48 -6.75 11.79
CA THR A 44 -16.68 -5.63 11.24
C THR A 44 -15.29 -5.63 11.85
N ILE A 45 -14.29 -5.15 11.11
CA ILE A 45 -12.87 -5.24 11.47
C ILE A 45 -12.30 -3.83 11.73
N PRO A 46 -11.53 -3.62 12.82
CA PRO A 46 -10.85 -2.35 13.04
C PRO A 46 -9.83 -2.08 11.93
N ARG A 47 -9.87 -0.89 11.31
CA ARG A 47 -8.96 -0.52 10.22
C ARG A 47 -7.49 -0.56 10.64
N GLU A 48 -7.22 -0.22 11.89
CA GLU A 48 -5.88 -0.19 12.48
C GLU A 48 -5.19 -1.56 12.42
N MET A 49 -5.95 -2.65 12.39
CA MET A 49 -5.41 -4.01 12.24
C MET A 49 -4.75 -4.19 10.88
N ARG A 50 -5.44 -3.84 9.79
CA ARG A 50 -4.89 -3.94 8.44
C ARG A 50 -3.71 -3.00 8.25
N MET A 51 -3.80 -1.79 8.81
CA MET A 51 -2.69 -0.83 8.79
C MET A 51 -1.46 -1.35 9.52
N PHE A 52 -1.64 -2.00 10.67
CA PHE A 52 -0.54 -2.61 11.41
C PHE A 52 0.18 -3.65 10.56
N VAL A 53 -0.58 -4.58 9.95
CA VAL A 53 -0.01 -5.64 9.11
C VAL A 53 0.73 -5.04 7.93
N LEU A 54 0.08 -4.13 7.17
CA LEU A 54 0.72 -3.46 6.04
C LEU A 54 2.02 -2.77 6.44
N ARG A 55 2.05 -2.06 7.57
CA ARG A 55 3.27 -1.39 8.04
C ARG A 55 4.39 -2.37 8.37
N GLU A 56 4.09 -3.48 9.03
CA GLU A 56 5.12 -4.48 9.35
C GLU A 56 5.65 -5.17 8.09
N THR A 57 4.77 -5.61 7.19
CA THR A 57 5.17 -6.28 5.96
C THR A 57 5.95 -5.34 5.02
N LEU A 58 5.57 -4.06 4.92
CA LEU A 58 6.25 -3.09 4.05
C LEU A 58 7.55 -2.53 4.63
N ARG A 59 7.78 -2.66 5.94
CA ARG A 59 8.87 -1.97 6.67
C ARG A 59 10.24 -2.19 6.05
N GLU A 60 10.60 -3.44 5.80
CA GLU A 60 11.93 -3.80 5.26
C GLU A 60 12.13 -3.20 3.86
N LYS A 61 11.15 -3.42 2.97
CA LYS A 61 11.19 -2.91 1.59
C LYS A 61 11.28 -1.39 1.54
N VAL A 62 10.59 -0.70 2.46
CA VAL A 62 10.68 0.76 2.58
C VAL A 62 12.06 1.20 3.03
N ILE A 63 12.64 0.55 4.04
CA ILE A 63 14.00 0.88 4.52
C ILE A 63 15.03 0.68 3.41
N GLU A 64 14.97 -0.44 2.68
CA GLU A 64 15.85 -0.71 1.54
C GLU A 64 15.68 0.34 0.43
N THR A 65 14.44 0.67 0.08
CA THR A 65 14.13 1.66 -0.94
C THR A 65 14.68 3.03 -0.56
N ARG A 66 14.50 3.45 0.69
CA ARG A 66 15.07 4.71 1.21
C ARG A 66 16.59 4.72 1.18
N LYS A 67 17.24 3.61 1.59
CA LYS A 67 18.71 3.47 1.54
C LYS A 67 19.23 3.58 0.10
N SER A 68 18.54 2.99 -0.87
CA SER A 68 18.94 3.09 -2.28
C SER A 68 18.73 4.48 -2.90
N ARG A 69 17.91 5.33 -2.26
CA ARG A 69 17.47 6.65 -2.73
C ARG A 69 17.84 7.81 -1.80
N LEU A 70 18.99 7.71 -1.13
CA LEU A 70 19.49 8.69 -0.14
C LEU A 70 19.78 10.11 -0.67
N THR A 71 19.40 10.46 -1.90
CA THR A 71 19.60 11.81 -2.43
C THR A 71 18.57 12.80 -1.88
N LEU A 72 19.00 14.01 -1.54
CA LEU A 72 18.17 15.07 -0.95
C LEU A 72 17.01 15.55 -1.84
N ALA A 73 17.06 15.26 -3.15
CA ALA A 73 16.07 15.70 -4.13
C ALA A 73 15.10 14.59 -4.59
N ASP A 74 15.16 13.38 -3.99
CA ASP A 74 14.23 12.31 -4.37
C ASP A 74 12.90 12.49 -3.62
N GLU A 75 11.87 12.89 -4.37
CA GLU A 75 10.48 13.02 -3.90
C GLU A 75 9.99 11.73 -3.23
N LEU A 76 10.33 10.56 -3.79
CA LEU A 76 9.89 9.28 -3.21
C LEU A 76 10.55 9.04 -1.85
N ASN A 77 11.85 9.35 -1.71
CA ASN A 77 12.52 9.19 -0.42
C ASN A 77 11.93 10.15 0.63
N TYR A 78 11.59 11.38 0.24
CA TYR A 78 10.88 12.32 1.11
C TYR A 78 9.51 11.75 1.52
N ARG A 79 8.70 11.27 0.57
CA ARG A 79 7.40 10.65 0.87
C ARG A 79 7.54 9.45 1.82
N LEU A 80 8.51 8.57 1.59
CA LEU A 80 8.76 7.41 2.44
C LEU A 80 9.31 7.77 3.84
N SER A 81 9.79 8.98 4.07
CA SER A 81 10.12 9.45 5.42
C SER A 81 8.91 9.54 6.34
N TRP A 82 7.71 9.70 5.76
CA TRP A 82 6.42 9.75 6.44
C TRP A 82 5.78 8.36 6.67
N PHE A 83 6.46 7.27 6.28
CA PHE A 83 5.89 5.91 6.27
C PHE A 83 5.22 5.47 7.58
N THR A 84 5.79 5.85 8.72
CA THR A 84 5.25 5.51 10.05
C THR A 84 3.89 6.14 10.32
N GLU A 85 3.58 7.25 9.66
CA GLU A 85 2.35 8.03 9.81
C GLU A 85 1.41 7.86 8.61
N PHE A 86 1.72 6.97 7.66
CA PHE A 86 0.84 6.73 6.51
C PHE A 86 -0.56 6.27 6.92
N THR A 87 -1.54 6.80 6.18
CA THR A 87 -2.93 6.34 6.14
C THR A 87 -3.01 4.95 5.52
N GLU A 88 -4.13 4.27 5.70
CA GLU A 88 -4.34 2.94 5.13
C GLU A 88 -4.23 2.94 3.60
N THR A 89 -4.87 3.90 2.93
CA THR A 89 -4.82 4.01 1.47
C THR A 89 -3.41 4.27 0.95
N GLN A 90 -2.59 5.02 1.68
CA GLN A 90 -1.17 5.18 1.31
C GLN A 90 -0.40 3.86 1.43
N LEU A 91 -0.69 3.04 2.45
CA LEU A 91 -0.08 1.72 2.62
C LEU A 91 -0.53 0.73 1.55
N GLU A 92 -1.84 0.71 1.21
CA GLU A 92 -2.38 -0.08 0.11
C GLU A 92 -1.72 0.28 -1.23
N ASN A 93 -1.59 1.59 -1.50
CA ASN A 93 -0.94 2.08 -2.71
C ASN A 93 0.54 1.71 -2.75
N LEU A 94 1.21 1.70 -1.59
CA LEU A 94 2.63 1.33 -1.50
C LEU A 94 2.85 -0.16 -1.75
N LEU A 95 1.96 -1.02 -1.27
CA LEU A 95 1.97 -2.45 -1.58
C LEU A 95 1.89 -2.68 -3.10
N ILE A 96 0.93 -2.02 -3.75
CA ILE A 96 0.75 -2.09 -5.22
C ILE A 96 1.95 -1.50 -5.96
N PHE A 97 2.55 -0.42 -5.44
CA PHE A 97 3.71 0.22 -6.05
C PHE A 97 4.94 -0.70 -6.12
N PHE A 98 5.16 -1.53 -5.09
CA PHE A 98 6.29 -2.46 -5.09
C PHE A 98 6.10 -3.63 -6.05
N ASP A 99 4.84 -4.00 -6.36
CA ASP A 99 4.47 -5.05 -7.33
C ASP A 99 5.28 -6.34 -7.11
N ASP A 100 5.30 -6.81 -5.87
CA ASP A 100 6.15 -7.92 -5.40
C ASP A 100 5.27 -9.07 -4.89
N PRO A 101 5.13 -10.19 -5.63
CA PRO A 101 4.26 -11.29 -5.25
C PRO A 101 4.63 -11.95 -3.91
N VAL A 102 5.91 -11.88 -3.51
CA VAL A 102 6.36 -12.42 -2.21
C VAL A 102 5.82 -11.54 -1.09
N LEU A 103 5.85 -10.23 -1.28
CA LEU A 103 5.32 -9.24 -0.35
C LEU A 103 3.80 -9.35 -0.23
N ASP A 104 3.08 -9.50 -1.35
CA ASP A 104 1.63 -9.69 -1.38
C ASP A 104 1.21 -10.94 -0.61
N LYS A 105 1.93 -12.05 -0.82
CA LYS A 105 1.70 -13.30 -0.08
C LYS A 105 1.96 -13.13 1.41
N ALA A 106 3.08 -12.50 1.78
CA ALA A 106 3.42 -12.25 3.18
C ALA A 106 2.35 -11.38 3.87
N PHE A 107 1.90 -10.32 3.20
CA PHE A 107 0.81 -9.47 3.67
C PHE A 107 -0.45 -10.29 3.93
N LEU A 108 -0.88 -11.12 2.98
CA LEU A 108 -2.09 -11.93 3.15
C LEU A 108 -1.95 -12.96 4.28
N GLU A 109 -0.81 -13.62 4.41
CA GLU A 109 -0.56 -14.59 5.49
C GLU A 109 -0.64 -13.93 6.87
N ASP A 110 0.00 -12.77 7.04
CA ASP A 110 -0.01 -12.04 8.30
C ASP A 110 -1.38 -11.42 8.57
N PHE A 111 -2.04 -10.89 7.54
CA PHE A 111 -3.38 -10.32 7.64
C PHE A 111 -4.41 -11.37 8.05
N TRP A 112 -4.38 -12.56 7.44
CA TRP A 112 -5.28 -13.65 7.82
C TRP A 112 -4.97 -14.22 9.19
N THR A 113 -3.70 -14.27 9.61
CA THR A 113 -3.33 -14.67 10.99
C THR A 113 -3.97 -13.75 12.02
N ASP A 114 -3.92 -12.44 11.77
CA ASP A 114 -4.54 -11.43 12.63
C ASP A 114 -6.07 -11.48 12.59
N LEU A 115 -6.66 -11.65 11.40
CA LEU A 115 -8.10 -11.82 11.26
C LEU A 115 -8.61 -13.05 12.01
N ILE A 116 -7.92 -14.19 11.90
CA ILE A 116 -8.29 -15.40 12.64
C ILE A 116 -8.17 -15.16 14.15
N SER A 117 -7.11 -14.48 14.60
CA SER A 117 -6.97 -14.07 16.00
C SER A 117 -8.15 -13.24 16.48
N TYR A 118 -8.55 -12.26 15.67
CA TYR A 118 -9.67 -11.38 15.95
C TYR A 118 -11.01 -12.12 15.96
N MET A 119 -11.22 -13.04 15.02
CA MET A 119 -12.42 -13.88 14.97
C MET A 119 -12.55 -14.74 16.24
N VAL A 120 -11.44 -15.32 16.70
CA VAL A 120 -11.41 -16.10 17.95
C VAL A 120 -11.70 -15.20 19.15
N GLU A 121 -11.10 -14.01 19.22
CA GLU A 121 -11.33 -13.04 20.30
C GLU A 121 -12.79 -12.57 20.35
N LYS A 122 -13.42 -12.38 19.19
CA LYS A 122 -14.83 -11.99 19.07
C LYS A 122 -15.81 -13.15 19.21
N GLY A 123 -15.33 -14.35 19.47
CA GLY A 123 -16.16 -15.52 19.73
C GLY A 123 -16.87 -16.07 18.49
N VAL A 124 -16.29 -15.88 17.30
CA VAL A 124 -16.81 -16.50 16.06
C VAL A 124 -16.86 -18.01 16.24
N THR A 125 -17.99 -18.63 15.87
CA THR A 125 -18.18 -20.05 16.19
C THR A 125 -17.25 -20.93 15.37
N PRO A 126 -16.82 -22.10 15.90
CA PRO A 126 -16.04 -23.06 15.12
C PRO A 126 -16.75 -23.49 13.83
N LYS A 127 -18.09 -23.46 13.79
CA LYS A 127 -18.86 -23.78 12.58
C LYS A 127 -18.68 -22.73 11.49
N ASP A 128 -18.62 -21.46 11.84
CA ASP A 128 -18.40 -20.36 10.89
C ASP A 128 -16.95 -20.37 10.38
N LEU A 129 -15.98 -20.63 11.26
CA LEU A 129 -14.59 -20.86 10.86
C LEU A 129 -14.47 -22.05 9.88
N LYS A 130 -15.25 -23.12 10.11
CA LYS A 130 -15.31 -24.26 9.18
C LYS A 130 -15.90 -23.86 7.85
N LYS A 131 -16.93 -23.00 7.85
CA LYS A 131 -17.57 -22.52 6.62
C LYS A 131 -16.58 -21.78 5.72
N ILE A 132 -15.80 -20.83 6.27
CA ILE A 132 -14.81 -20.09 5.46
C ILE A 132 -13.65 -20.99 5.02
N LEU A 133 -13.22 -21.94 5.84
CA LEU A 133 -12.21 -22.92 5.44
C LEU A 133 -12.70 -23.86 4.34
N ASP A 134 -13.96 -24.33 4.41
CA ASP A 134 -14.54 -25.16 3.36
C ASP A 134 -14.65 -24.37 2.04
N LEU A 135 -14.99 -23.07 2.11
CA LEU A 135 -14.99 -22.17 0.95
C LEU A 135 -13.60 -22.01 0.34
N SER A 136 -12.56 -21.81 1.16
CA SER A 136 -11.18 -21.67 0.66
C SER A 136 -10.68 -22.94 -0.02
N ILE A 137 -10.97 -24.10 0.56
CA ILE A 137 -10.62 -25.41 -0.03
C ILE A 137 -11.36 -25.61 -1.36
N GLN A 138 -12.65 -25.27 -1.43
CA GLN A 138 -13.42 -25.37 -2.67
C GLN A 138 -12.88 -24.44 -3.75
N HIS A 139 -12.52 -23.20 -3.39
CA HIS A 139 -11.95 -22.24 -4.32
C HIS A 139 -10.61 -22.72 -4.89
N VAL A 140 -9.69 -23.15 -4.02
CA VAL A 140 -8.38 -23.68 -4.45
C VAL A 140 -8.52 -24.93 -5.31
N ARG A 141 -9.51 -25.79 -5.05
CA ARG A 141 -9.80 -26.97 -5.91
C ARG A 141 -10.31 -26.57 -7.29
N ALA A 142 -11.05 -25.47 -7.40
CA ALA A 142 -11.65 -25.02 -8.65
C ALA A 142 -10.70 -24.20 -9.52
N VAL A 143 -9.92 -23.30 -8.91
CA VAL A 143 -9.11 -22.28 -9.61
C VAL A 143 -7.61 -22.52 -9.45
N GLY A 144 -7.18 -23.20 -8.38
CA GLY A 144 -5.77 -23.40 -8.06
C GLY A 144 -5.25 -22.40 -7.02
N LEU A 145 -3.92 -22.26 -6.95
CA LEU A 145 -3.21 -21.38 -6.00
C LEU A 145 -2.89 -20.03 -6.65
N GLU A 146 -3.93 -19.30 -7.05
CA GLU A 146 -3.79 -17.96 -7.63
C GLU A 146 -4.12 -16.89 -6.58
N LEU A 147 -3.18 -15.98 -6.32
CA LEU A 147 -3.40 -14.91 -5.35
C LEU A 147 -4.39 -13.87 -5.92
N PRO A 148 -5.25 -13.29 -5.08
CA PRO A 148 -6.12 -12.22 -5.52
C PRO A 148 -5.31 -10.97 -5.92
N ASN A 149 -5.85 -10.17 -6.85
CA ASN A 149 -5.23 -8.91 -7.23
C ASN A 149 -5.32 -7.89 -6.06
N MET A 150 -4.20 -7.47 -5.49
CA MET A 150 -4.18 -6.61 -4.29
C MET A 150 -4.92 -5.29 -4.44
N LYS A 151 -4.96 -4.71 -5.65
CA LYS A 151 -5.66 -3.45 -5.91
C LYS A 151 -7.17 -3.62 -5.81
N THR A 152 -7.73 -4.65 -6.43
CA THR A 152 -9.18 -4.90 -6.36
C THR A 152 -9.56 -5.48 -5.00
N TYR A 153 -8.74 -6.40 -4.48
CA TYR A 153 -8.98 -7.07 -3.21
C TYR A 153 -9.16 -6.08 -2.06
N ASN A 154 -8.20 -5.18 -1.84
CA ASN A 154 -8.27 -4.22 -0.75
C ASN A 154 -9.42 -3.21 -0.89
N ARG A 155 -9.74 -2.82 -2.13
CA ARG A 155 -10.82 -1.86 -2.42
C ARG A 155 -12.20 -2.48 -2.18
N GLU A 156 -12.41 -3.74 -2.56
CA GLU A 156 -13.69 -4.43 -2.39
C GLU A 156 -14.02 -4.73 -0.92
N LEU A 157 -12.99 -4.95 -0.11
CA LEU A 157 -13.11 -5.19 1.32
C LEU A 157 -13.27 -3.91 2.15
N LYS A 158 -13.23 -2.71 1.56
CA LYS A 158 -13.25 -1.43 2.30
C LYS A 158 -14.39 -1.35 3.33
N ASP A 159 -15.56 -1.88 2.98
CA ASP A 159 -16.80 -1.80 3.78
C ASP A 159 -16.79 -2.75 5.00
N LEU A 160 -15.84 -3.68 5.07
CA LEU A 160 -15.66 -4.54 6.24
C LEU A 160 -14.92 -3.81 7.36
N PHE A 161 -14.21 -2.74 7.04
CA PHE A 161 -13.38 -2.02 7.98
C PHE A 161 -14.06 -0.77 8.50
N PHE A 162 -13.94 -0.54 9.81
CA PHE A 162 -14.41 0.68 10.44
C PHE A 162 -13.25 1.46 11.05
N ASP A 163 -13.39 2.78 11.06
CA ASP A 163 -12.51 3.69 11.76
C ASP A 163 -12.99 3.90 13.20
N SER A 164 -12.05 4.07 14.12
CA SER A 164 -12.37 4.53 15.48
C SER A 164 -12.99 5.94 15.43
N MET A 165 -13.83 6.28 16.41
CA MET A 165 -14.50 7.59 16.47
C MET A 165 -13.49 8.75 16.34
N GLY A 166 -13.81 9.72 15.47
CA GLY A 166 -12.96 10.88 15.21
C GLY A 166 -11.71 10.59 14.37
N ARG A 167 -11.65 9.43 13.69
CA ARG A 167 -10.60 9.08 12.73
C ARG A 167 -11.18 8.85 11.35
N ILE A 168 -10.32 8.99 10.35
CA ILE A 168 -10.58 8.63 8.96
C ILE A 168 -9.32 8.01 8.39
N ASP A 169 -9.47 6.89 7.70
CA ASP A 169 -8.36 6.11 7.16
C ASP A 169 -7.27 5.76 8.19
N GLY A 170 -7.72 5.55 9.43
CA GLY A 170 -6.97 5.18 10.62
C GLY A 170 -6.24 6.33 11.32
N LEU A 171 -6.33 7.55 10.82
CA LEU A 171 -5.67 8.73 11.40
C LEU A 171 -6.68 9.77 11.90
N PRO A 172 -6.36 10.50 12.98
CA PRO A 172 -7.14 11.67 13.37
C PRO A 172 -6.91 12.85 12.40
N PRO A 173 -7.87 13.79 12.27
CA PRO A 173 -7.78 14.97 11.39
C PRO A 173 -6.49 15.79 11.54
N GLN A 174 -5.93 15.87 12.75
CA GLN A 174 -4.71 16.62 13.05
C GLN A 174 -3.46 15.98 12.40
N LYS A 175 -3.46 14.65 12.22
CA LYS A 175 -2.36 13.92 11.59
C LYS A 175 -2.56 13.78 10.09
N ILE A 176 -3.80 13.51 9.66
CA ILE A 176 -4.07 13.26 8.25
C ILE A 176 -3.74 14.48 7.37
N ARG A 177 -3.93 15.70 7.88
CA ARG A 177 -3.61 16.96 7.20
C ARG A 177 -2.14 17.04 6.75
N PRO A 178 -1.14 17.08 7.66
CA PRO A 178 0.26 17.16 7.25
C PRO A 178 0.70 15.91 6.49
N VAL A 179 0.23 14.71 6.88
CA VAL A 179 0.59 13.45 6.20
C VAL A 179 0.19 13.49 4.73
N LEU A 180 -1.09 13.69 4.41
CA LEU A 180 -1.56 13.73 3.03
C LEU A 180 -0.95 14.92 2.27
N TYR A 181 -0.80 16.05 2.94
CA TYR A 181 -0.24 17.25 2.31
C TYR A 181 1.18 17.02 1.81
N LYS A 182 2.05 16.48 2.67
CA LYS A 182 3.49 16.32 2.40
C LYS A 182 3.82 15.02 1.65
N SER A 183 3.04 13.95 1.83
CA SER A 183 3.41 12.62 1.35
C SER A 183 2.49 12.00 0.27
N SER A 184 1.45 12.70 -0.17
CA SER A 184 0.55 12.24 -1.24
C SER A 184 0.52 13.17 -2.46
N THR A 185 0.14 12.64 -3.61
CA THR A 185 -0.18 13.42 -4.82
C THR A 185 -1.65 13.88 -4.79
N LEU A 186 -2.01 14.86 -5.63
CA LEU A 186 -3.40 15.33 -5.74
C LEU A 186 -4.37 14.22 -6.17
N THR A 187 -3.91 13.26 -6.97
CA THR A 187 -4.72 12.11 -7.40
C THR A 187 -4.99 11.18 -6.23
N GLU A 188 -3.96 10.83 -5.46
CA GLU A 188 -4.09 9.95 -4.29
C GLU A 188 -5.03 10.53 -3.23
N VAL A 189 -4.99 11.85 -2.98
CA VAL A 189 -5.91 12.50 -2.04
C VAL A 189 -7.36 12.43 -2.55
N ARG A 190 -7.60 12.55 -3.86
CA ARG A 190 -8.95 12.38 -4.43
C ARG A 190 -9.43 10.94 -4.41
N ASP A 191 -8.52 9.99 -4.63
CA ASP A 191 -8.81 8.56 -4.52
C ASP A 191 -9.21 8.19 -3.09
N LEU A 192 -8.56 8.79 -2.09
CA LEU A 192 -8.98 8.72 -0.69
C LEU A 192 -10.41 9.28 -0.51
N GLY A 193 -10.70 10.48 -1.03
CA GLY A 193 -12.07 11.03 -0.97
C GLY A 193 -13.11 10.07 -1.56
N SER A 194 -12.80 9.48 -2.71
CA SER A 194 -13.67 8.50 -3.38
C SER A 194 -13.87 7.22 -2.57
N LYS A 195 -12.88 6.80 -1.76
CA LYS A 195 -12.99 5.65 -0.86
C LYS A 195 -14.07 5.88 0.21
N TYR A 196 -14.21 7.11 0.69
CA TYR A 196 -15.20 7.54 1.69
C TYR A 196 -16.48 8.15 1.08
N ASP A 197 -16.75 7.83 -0.18
CA ASP A 197 -17.92 8.31 -0.94
C ASP A 197 -18.04 9.84 -1.01
N VAL A 198 -16.90 10.55 -0.93
CA VAL A 198 -16.78 11.99 -1.13
C VAL A 198 -16.23 12.27 -2.52
N ASP A 199 -17.11 12.64 -3.45
CA ASP A 199 -16.70 13.08 -4.79
C ASP A 199 -16.18 14.52 -4.72
N VAL A 200 -14.86 14.68 -4.85
CA VAL A 200 -14.21 15.99 -4.81
C VAL A 200 -14.25 16.62 -6.19
N PRO A 201 -14.87 17.81 -6.37
CA PRO A 201 -14.91 18.49 -7.66
C PRO A 201 -13.51 18.69 -8.25
N ARG A 202 -13.32 18.34 -9.53
CA ARG A 202 -12.02 18.60 -10.20
C ARG A 202 -11.77 20.09 -10.42
N ARG A 203 -12.84 20.86 -10.58
CA ARG A 203 -12.81 22.31 -10.77
C ARG A 203 -13.88 22.96 -9.92
N LEU A 204 -13.56 24.11 -9.37
CA LEU A 204 -14.52 24.97 -8.69
C LEU A 204 -15.57 25.50 -9.67
N LYS A 205 -16.82 25.58 -9.22
CA LYS A 205 -17.88 26.26 -9.96
C LYS A 205 -17.62 27.77 -9.97
N LYS A 206 -18.22 28.47 -10.94
CA LYS A 206 -18.17 29.93 -11.06
C LYS A 206 -18.55 30.63 -9.74
N THR A 207 -19.59 30.13 -9.07
CA THR A 207 -20.11 30.69 -7.81
C THR A 207 -19.10 30.52 -6.68
N GLU A 208 -18.51 29.34 -6.54
CA GLU A 208 -17.54 29.02 -5.49
C GLU A 208 -16.24 29.82 -5.69
N LEU A 209 -15.80 30.01 -6.95
CA LEU A 209 -14.67 30.87 -7.28
C LEU A 209 -14.95 32.33 -6.88
N ALA A 210 -16.16 32.83 -7.15
CA ALA A 210 -16.56 34.17 -6.72
C ALA A 210 -16.59 34.29 -5.19
N ASP A 211 -17.09 33.28 -4.49
CA ASP A 211 -17.16 33.26 -3.02
C ASP A 211 -15.75 33.31 -2.39
N ILE A 212 -14.78 32.58 -2.95
CA ILE A 212 -13.38 32.61 -2.50
C ILE A 212 -12.77 34.00 -2.69
N ILE A 213 -12.96 34.62 -3.85
CA ILE A 213 -12.44 35.97 -4.13
C ILE A 213 -13.08 36.98 -3.17
N VAL A 214 -14.39 36.90 -2.96
CA VAL A 214 -15.13 37.78 -2.03
C VAL A 214 -14.66 37.58 -0.59
N LYS A 215 -14.42 36.33 -0.16
CA LYS A 215 -13.92 36.04 1.19
C LYS A 215 -12.53 36.65 1.40
N GLU A 216 -11.60 36.47 0.45
CA GLU A 216 -10.26 37.06 0.55
C GLU A 216 -10.32 38.60 0.60
N LEU A 217 -11.22 39.21 -0.16
CA LEU A 217 -11.45 40.67 -0.12
C LEU A 217 -12.03 41.12 1.22
N LYS A 218 -12.90 40.31 1.85
CA LYS A 218 -13.43 40.56 3.19
C LYS A 218 -12.32 40.47 4.23
N ASP A 219 -11.48 39.44 4.17
CA ASP A 219 -10.36 39.23 5.07
C ASP A 219 -9.31 40.36 4.96
N ARG A 220 -9.18 40.97 3.77
CA ARG A 220 -8.32 42.14 3.52
C ARG A 220 -8.99 43.50 3.81
N GLY A 221 -10.28 43.51 4.17
CA GLY A 221 -11.05 44.76 4.37
C GLY A 221 -11.29 45.58 3.09
N GLN A 222 -11.14 44.98 1.91
CA GLN A 222 -11.29 45.63 0.59
C GLN A 222 -12.64 45.30 -0.07
N HIS A 223 -13.56 44.74 0.71
CA HIS A 223 -14.86 44.31 0.21
C HIS A 223 -15.88 45.46 0.14
N THR A 224 -16.59 45.55 -0.99
CA THR A 224 -17.79 46.38 -1.15
C THR A 224 -18.88 45.58 -1.88
N ASP A 225 -20.15 45.91 -1.61
CA ASP A 225 -21.31 45.21 -2.20
C ASP A 225 -21.35 45.35 -3.74
N GLU A 226 -20.90 46.50 -4.25
CA GLU A 226 -20.78 46.76 -5.68
C GLU A 226 -19.72 45.84 -6.33
N LEU A 227 -18.58 45.68 -5.66
CA LEU A 227 -17.48 44.84 -6.14
C LEU A 227 -17.87 43.35 -6.10
N GLU A 228 -18.59 42.89 -5.07
CA GLU A 228 -19.12 41.52 -5.02
C GLU A 228 -20.10 41.25 -6.18
N THR A 229 -21.00 42.19 -6.45
CA THR A 229 -21.94 42.08 -7.59
C THR A 229 -21.17 42.02 -8.91
N GLN A 230 -20.12 42.84 -9.05
CA GLN A 230 -19.26 42.85 -10.22
C GLN A 230 -18.54 41.50 -10.39
N ILE A 231 -17.90 40.98 -9.34
CA ILE A 231 -17.19 39.69 -9.35
C ILE A 231 -18.12 38.54 -9.74
N ARG A 232 -19.33 38.47 -9.17
CA ARG A 232 -20.32 37.41 -9.49
C ARG A 232 -20.81 37.49 -10.94
N SER A 233 -20.84 38.69 -11.52
CA SER A 233 -21.23 38.92 -12.92
C SER A 233 -20.15 38.52 -13.93
N MET A 234 -18.86 38.68 -13.59
CA MET A 234 -17.72 38.42 -14.48
C MET A 234 -17.70 36.98 -15.01
N SER A 235 -17.07 36.73 -16.15
CA SER A 235 -16.81 35.35 -16.60
C SER A 235 -15.65 34.74 -15.80
N VAL A 236 -15.52 33.40 -15.78
CA VAL A 236 -14.48 32.69 -15.01
C VAL A 236 -13.07 33.19 -15.35
N ILE A 237 -12.78 33.42 -16.62
CA ILE A 237 -11.45 33.91 -17.07
C ILE A 237 -11.19 35.33 -16.56
N VAL A 238 -12.22 36.18 -16.56
CA VAL A 238 -12.09 37.57 -16.07
C VAL A 238 -11.94 37.58 -14.55
N MET A 239 -12.63 36.69 -13.83
CA MET A 239 -12.42 36.51 -12.39
C MET A 239 -11.01 36.03 -12.05
N GLN A 240 -10.45 35.10 -12.83
CA GLN A 240 -9.06 34.64 -12.63
C GLN A 240 -8.06 35.77 -12.86
N ARG A 241 -8.25 36.59 -13.89
CA ARG A 241 -7.42 37.78 -14.14
C ARG A 241 -7.56 38.79 -13.01
N PHE A 242 -8.79 39.09 -12.60
CA PHE A 242 -9.07 39.96 -11.46
C PHE A 242 -8.35 39.46 -10.20
N ALA A 243 -8.40 38.15 -9.93
CA ALA A 243 -7.72 37.55 -8.79
C ALA A 243 -6.19 37.69 -8.90
N ILE A 244 -5.60 37.47 -10.07
CA ILE A 244 -4.16 37.69 -10.32
C ILE A 244 -3.78 39.16 -10.09
N ASP A 245 -4.57 40.09 -10.64
CA ASP A 245 -4.31 41.53 -10.55
C ASP A 245 -4.40 42.06 -9.11
N HIS A 246 -5.18 41.39 -8.25
CA HIS A 246 -5.34 41.74 -6.83
C HIS A 246 -4.51 40.84 -5.89
N ASP A 247 -3.59 40.02 -6.43
CA ASP A 247 -2.78 39.04 -5.68
C ASP A 247 -3.64 38.12 -4.77
N ILE A 248 -4.82 37.74 -5.29
CA ILE A 248 -5.74 36.79 -4.68
C ILE A 248 -5.43 35.41 -5.27
N LYS A 249 -5.07 34.45 -4.43
CA LYS A 249 -4.75 33.07 -4.85
C LYS A 249 -6.02 32.25 -5.15
N ALA A 250 -6.85 32.71 -6.07
CA ALA A 250 -8.06 32.01 -6.54
C ALA A 250 -7.79 31.31 -7.88
N SER A 251 -7.64 29.99 -7.84
CA SER A 251 -7.56 29.14 -9.04
C SER A 251 -8.88 28.40 -9.23
N THR A 252 -9.19 27.99 -10.47
CA THR A 252 -10.28 27.04 -10.71
C THR A 252 -9.94 25.63 -10.26
N GLU A 253 -8.65 25.32 -10.10
CA GLU A 253 -8.17 24.04 -9.62
C GLU A 253 -8.04 24.08 -8.11
N LEU A 254 -8.66 23.12 -7.43
CA LEU A 254 -8.54 22.97 -5.99
C LEU A 254 -7.10 22.61 -5.61
N LYS A 255 -6.56 23.33 -4.62
CA LYS A 255 -5.27 23.01 -3.99
C LYS A 255 -5.40 21.76 -3.11
N LYS A 256 -4.26 21.18 -2.73
CA LYS A 256 -4.25 19.93 -1.97
C LYS A 256 -4.90 20.11 -0.59
N GLU A 257 -4.62 21.22 0.07
CA GLU A 257 -5.19 21.62 1.36
C GLU A 257 -6.73 21.69 1.27
N GLU A 258 -7.24 22.32 0.21
CA GLU A 258 -8.68 22.49 -0.02
C GLU A 258 -9.37 21.15 -0.28
N ILE A 259 -8.72 20.24 -1.02
CA ILE A 259 -9.22 18.87 -1.24
C ILE A 259 -9.26 18.11 0.09
N ILE A 260 -8.21 18.21 0.92
CA ILE A 260 -8.15 17.53 2.21
C ILE A 260 -9.29 18.03 3.11
N GLU A 261 -9.47 19.35 3.25
CA GLU A 261 -10.56 19.89 4.08
C GLU A 261 -11.94 19.55 3.51
N TYR A 262 -12.11 19.53 2.18
CA TYR A 262 -13.36 19.11 1.58
C TYR A 262 -13.71 17.66 1.93
N ILE A 263 -12.72 16.76 1.94
CA ILE A 263 -12.92 15.37 2.37
C ILE A 263 -13.30 15.32 3.85
N LEU A 264 -12.53 15.99 4.72
CA LEU A 264 -12.78 15.99 6.16
C LEU A 264 -14.13 16.60 6.55
N ALA A 265 -14.60 17.61 5.83
CA ALA A 265 -15.89 18.26 6.07
C ALA A 265 -17.10 17.44 5.58
N ASN A 266 -16.91 16.57 4.58
CA ASN A 266 -18.02 15.85 3.93
C ASN A 266 -18.05 14.35 4.21
N ALA A 267 -16.95 13.75 4.66
CA ALA A 267 -16.90 12.33 5.01
C ALA A 267 -17.74 12.03 6.25
N LYS A 268 -18.47 10.91 6.25
CA LYS A 268 -19.42 10.55 7.32
C LYS A 268 -18.72 10.42 8.67
N GLU A 269 -17.48 9.94 8.67
CA GLU A 269 -16.66 9.63 9.82
C GLU A 269 -16.20 10.89 10.56
N THR A 270 -15.95 11.98 9.84
CA THR A 270 -15.38 13.21 10.40
C THR A 270 -16.33 14.40 10.39
N LYS A 271 -17.43 14.36 9.62
CA LYS A 271 -18.35 15.49 9.46
C LYS A 271 -18.88 16.06 10.77
N GLU A 272 -19.19 15.20 11.75
CA GLU A 272 -19.71 15.64 13.05
C GLU A 272 -18.64 16.25 13.97
N ALA A 273 -17.39 15.83 13.80
CA ALA A 273 -16.24 16.31 14.59
C ALA A 273 -15.35 17.30 13.81
N TYR A 274 -15.78 17.70 12.61
CA TYR A 274 -14.98 18.54 11.72
C TYR A 274 -14.87 19.95 12.28
N PHE A 275 -13.64 20.44 12.35
CA PHE A 275 -13.32 21.81 12.67
C PHE A 275 -12.36 22.37 11.64
N VAL A 276 -12.57 23.63 11.26
CA VAL A 276 -11.65 24.38 10.42
C VAL A 276 -10.39 24.69 11.25
N PRO A 277 -9.17 24.41 10.76
CA PRO A 277 -7.95 24.74 11.47
C PRO A 277 -7.85 26.24 11.77
N GLU A 278 -7.42 26.60 12.98
CA GLU A 278 -7.19 28.00 13.38
C GLU A 278 -5.99 28.63 12.65
N SER A 279 -5.07 27.81 12.14
CA SER A 279 -3.86 28.26 11.44
C SER A 279 -3.48 27.30 10.29
N PRO A 280 -2.99 27.82 9.15
CA PRO A 280 -2.41 27.00 8.07
C PRO A 280 -1.19 26.16 8.47
N GLN A 281 -0.55 26.47 9.60
CA GLN A 281 0.64 25.76 10.10
C GLN A 281 0.40 24.27 10.35
N VAL A 282 -0.86 23.83 10.47
CA VAL A 282 -1.22 22.41 10.64
C VAL A 282 -0.71 21.54 9.47
N TYR A 283 -0.55 22.10 8.27
CA TYR A 283 0.00 21.38 7.11
C TYR A 283 1.53 21.43 7.02
N GLU A 284 2.16 22.37 7.72
CA GLU A 284 3.60 22.59 7.65
C GLU A 284 4.38 21.70 8.62
N LYS A 285 3.70 21.04 9.56
CA LYS A 285 4.29 20.11 10.53
C LYS A 285 5.19 19.10 9.83
N GLU A 286 6.37 18.87 10.40
CA GLU A 286 7.31 17.85 9.93
C GLU A 286 7.06 16.49 10.61
N VAL A 287 7.64 15.42 10.05
CA VAL A 287 7.40 14.03 10.50
C VAL A 287 7.57 13.89 12.02
N GLU A 288 8.65 14.45 12.58
CA GLU A 288 8.95 14.36 14.00
C GLU A 288 7.90 15.04 14.89
N GLU A 289 7.31 16.14 14.43
CA GLU A 289 6.28 16.89 15.17
C GLU A 289 4.96 16.14 15.16
N VAL A 290 4.62 15.50 14.04
CA VAL A 290 3.43 14.67 13.89
C VAL A 290 3.53 13.41 14.77
N SER A 291 4.72 12.82 14.88
CA SER A 291 4.94 11.66 15.76
C SER A 291 4.93 12.03 17.25
N LYS A 292 5.50 13.18 17.66
CA LYS A 292 5.51 13.65 19.06
C LYS A 292 4.11 13.93 19.62
N HIS A 293 3.16 14.33 18.79
CA HIS A 293 1.77 14.57 19.20
C HIS A 293 1.04 13.31 19.71
N VAL A 294 1.65 12.13 19.61
CA VAL A 294 1.17 10.86 20.21
C VAL A 294 1.53 10.75 21.69
N GLU A 295 2.63 11.36 22.13
CA GLU A 295 3.11 11.23 23.52
C GLU A 295 2.40 12.20 24.48
N GLU A 296 2.07 13.41 24.03
CA GLU A 296 1.45 14.44 24.88
C GLU A 296 -0.04 14.19 25.19
N VAL A 297 -0.73 13.31 24.46
CA VAL A 297 -2.16 13.00 24.71
C VAL A 297 -2.35 11.88 25.76
N LYS A 298 -1.26 11.36 26.36
CA LYS A 298 -1.37 10.42 27.48
C LYS A 298 -1.48 11.15 28.83
N VAL A 299 -2.67 10.99 29.43
CA VAL A 299 -3.06 11.22 30.83
C VAL A 299 -3.38 12.68 31.22
N VAL A 300 -4.60 13.11 30.91
CA VAL A 300 -5.36 13.92 31.86
C VAL A 300 -6.50 13.05 32.37
N PRO A 301 -6.51 12.64 33.65
CA PRO A 301 -7.69 12.01 34.24
C PRO A 301 -8.82 13.05 34.15
N GLN A 302 -9.93 12.69 33.51
CA GLN A 302 -11.15 13.48 33.60
C GLN A 302 -11.57 13.50 35.09
N VAL A 303 -11.32 14.62 35.76
CA VAL A 303 -11.98 14.93 37.02
C VAL A 303 -13.43 15.19 36.67
N VAL A 304 -14.30 14.24 36.99
CA VAL A 304 -15.74 14.43 36.98
C VAL A 304 -16.05 15.54 37.98
N GLN A 305 -16.26 16.76 37.49
CA GLN A 305 -16.90 17.81 38.27
C GLN A 305 -18.36 17.42 38.47
N VAL A 306 -18.67 16.95 39.67
CA VAL A 306 -20.05 16.87 40.16
C VAL A 306 -20.55 18.30 40.23
N VAL A 307 -21.52 18.62 39.38
CA VAL A 307 -22.31 19.85 39.44
C VAL A 307 -23.25 19.71 40.63
N GLU A 308 -23.01 20.47 41.70
CA GLU A 308 -24.00 20.70 42.75
C GLU A 308 -25.10 21.61 42.19
N GLU A 309 -26.34 21.12 42.20
CA GLU A 309 -27.53 21.94 42.01
C GLU A 309 -27.72 22.87 43.24
N PRO A 310 -28.05 24.16 43.05
CA PRO A 310 -28.36 25.04 44.16
C PRO A 310 -29.80 24.82 44.62
N VAL A 311 -29.99 24.37 45.85
CA VAL A 311 -31.29 24.35 46.53
C VAL A 311 -31.46 25.67 47.29
N GLU A 312 -32.48 26.44 46.90
CA GLU A 312 -32.91 27.69 47.55
C GLU A 312 -33.41 27.46 49.00
N GLU A 313 -33.10 28.45 49.83
CA GLU A 313 -33.47 28.58 51.25
C GLU A 313 -34.99 28.56 51.47
N ILE A 314 -35.46 27.66 52.35
CA ILE A 314 -36.66 27.91 53.16
C ILE A 314 -36.33 27.60 54.61
N LYS A 315 -36.53 28.63 55.44
CA LYS A 315 -36.34 28.70 56.89
C LYS A 315 -37.12 27.61 57.63
N GLU A 316 -36.46 26.93 58.56
CA GLU A 316 -37.14 26.12 59.57
C GLU A 316 -36.77 26.59 60.98
N SER A 317 -37.80 26.79 61.79
CA SER A 317 -37.76 27.21 63.19
C SER A 317 -37.60 26.02 64.14
N VAL A 318 -36.79 26.26 65.16
CA VAL A 318 -36.39 25.42 66.30
C VAL A 318 -37.54 24.74 67.06
N SER A 319 -37.37 23.45 67.39
CA SER A 319 -37.49 22.82 68.74
C SER A 319 -37.22 21.31 68.62
N GLU A 320 -36.07 20.80 69.07
CA GLU A 320 -35.89 20.07 70.35
C GLU A 320 -36.74 18.80 70.50
N ASP A 321 -36.11 17.62 70.39
CA ASP A 321 -35.94 16.68 71.53
C ASP A 321 -35.18 15.41 71.09
N ILE A 322 -34.00 15.15 71.69
CA ILE A 322 -33.68 14.06 72.65
C ILE A 322 -33.44 12.69 71.95
N VAL A 323 -32.15 12.29 71.73
CA VAL A 323 -31.32 11.35 72.57
C VAL A 323 -31.84 9.90 72.46
N GLU A 324 -31.11 8.84 72.07
CA GLU A 324 -29.82 8.34 72.55
C GLU A 324 -29.30 7.17 71.67
N GLU A 325 -27.96 7.13 71.52
CA GLU A 325 -27.01 5.99 71.58
C GLU A 325 -27.20 4.65 70.82
N ASN A 326 -26.27 4.42 69.87
CA ASN A 326 -25.21 3.35 69.82
C ASN A 326 -25.58 1.84 69.97
N PRO A 327 -24.67 0.88 69.65
CA PRO A 327 -23.68 0.80 68.56
C PRO A 327 -23.55 -0.61 67.91
N VAL A 328 -22.82 -0.67 66.77
CA VAL A 328 -21.75 -1.63 66.36
C VAL A 328 -21.80 -3.10 66.84
N VAL A 329 -21.59 -4.06 65.92
CA VAL A 329 -20.47 -5.05 65.87
C VAL A 329 -20.65 -6.08 64.73
N LEU A 330 -19.53 -6.36 64.06
CA LEU A 330 -19.26 -7.39 63.03
C LEU A 330 -19.19 -8.82 63.59
N GLU A 331 -19.47 -9.86 62.78
CA GLU A 331 -18.58 -11.03 62.59
C GLU A 331 -19.17 -12.10 61.62
N GLU A 332 -18.52 -12.23 60.46
CA GLU A 332 -17.84 -13.41 59.88
C GLU A 332 -18.24 -14.91 60.15
N VAL A 333 -18.12 -15.69 59.05
CA VAL A 333 -17.84 -17.15 58.84
C VAL A 333 -18.94 -18.23 58.95
N SER A 334 -19.19 -19.00 57.87
CA SER A 334 -18.79 -20.43 57.70
C SER A 334 -19.61 -21.24 56.67
N GLU A 335 -18.89 -22.09 55.94
CA GLU A 335 -19.36 -23.15 55.02
C GLU A 335 -20.02 -24.32 55.75
N VAL A 336 -20.99 -25.00 55.12
CA VAL A 336 -21.34 -26.40 55.40
C VAL A 336 -21.76 -27.12 54.11
N GLU A 337 -21.05 -28.22 53.78
CA GLU A 337 -21.50 -29.32 52.91
C GLU A 337 -22.47 -30.24 53.67
N GLU A 338 -23.54 -30.75 53.02
CA GLU A 338 -24.12 -32.04 53.43
C GLU A 338 -24.82 -32.76 52.27
N LYS A 339 -24.83 -34.10 52.32
CA LYS A 339 -25.01 -35.06 51.23
C LYS A 339 -26.04 -36.12 51.65
N VAL A 340 -26.87 -36.59 50.69
CA VAL A 340 -27.71 -37.84 50.66
C VAL A 340 -28.91 -37.88 51.66
N GLU A 341 -30.09 -38.49 51.47
CA GLU A 341 -30.61 -39.62 50.66
C GLU A 341 -32.17 -39.69 50.70
N GLU A 342 -32.73 -40.58 49.87
CA GLU A 342 -34.04 -41.28 49.94
C GLU A 342 -35.27 -40.84 49.07
N ALA A 343 -35.71 -41.82 48.27
CA ALA A 343 -36.91 -41.93 47.41
C ALA A 343 -38.15 -42.39 48.24
N PRO A 344 -39.31 -42.87 47.69
CA PRO A 344 -39.84 -42.95 46.32
C PRO A 344 -41.36 -42.60 46.17
N LYS A 345 -41.90 -42.54 44.93
CA LYS A 345 -43.32 -42.91 44.61
C LYS A 345 -43.59 -43.12 43.09
N GLN A 346 -43.62 -44.40 42.73
CA GLN A 346 -44.44 -45.17 41.77
C GLN A 346 -45.55 -44.53 40.87
N ILE A 347 -45.51 -44.83 39.55
CA ILE A 347 -46.51 -45.49 38.65
C ILE A 347 -46.51 -44.93 37.20
N ALA A 348 -46.40 -45.85 36.23
CA ALA A 348 -46.35 -45.71 34.76
C ALA A 348 -47.76 -45.78 34.09
N PRO A 349 -47.95 -46.01 32.76
CA PRO A 349 -47.32 -45.50 31.52
C PRO A 349 -48.36 -45.01 30.44
N VAL A 350 -47.93 -44.30 29.39
CA VAL A 350 -48.63 -44.27 28.07
C VAL A 350 -47.61 -44.40 26.94
N GLN A 351 -48.04 -45.09 25.89
CA GLN A 351 -47.31 -45.90 24.91
C GLN A 351 -46.48 -45.17 23.84
N GLU A 352 -45.49 -45.94 23.36
CA GLU A 352 -44.63 -45.74 22.19
C GLU A 352 -45.41 -45.63 20.87
N VAL A 353 -44.95 -44.75 19.98
CA VAL A 353 -45.12 -44.90 18.53
C VAL A 353 -43.77 -45.28 17.94
N LYS A 354 -43.67 -46.52 17.45
CA LYS A 354 -42.54 -47.07 16.70
C LYS A 354 -42.63 -46.63 15.24
N GLY A 355 -41.55 -46.04 14.74
CA GLY A 355 -41.22 -45.97 13.32
C GLY A 355 -39.69 -46.06 13.18
N PRO A 356 -39.13 -46.88 12.26
CA PRO A 356 -37.69 -47.03 12.14
C PRO A 356 -37.10 -45.83 11.39
N VAL A 357 -36.33 -44.99 12.07
CA VAL A 357 -35.42 -44.06 11.39
C VAL A 357 -34.11 -44.81 11.13
N GLN A 358 -33.92 -45.22 9.89
CA GLN A 358 -32.72 -45.87 9.41
C GLN A 358 -31.60 -44.82 9.31
N TYR A 359 -30.67 -44.84 10.26
CA TYR A 359 -29.44 -44.05 10.16
C TYR A 359 -28.54 -44.65 9.09
N VAL A 360 -28.43 -43.96 7.95
CA VAL A 360 -27.35 -44.22 6.99
C VAL A 360 -26.09 -43.58 7.55
N GLN A 361 -25.25 -44.37 8.23
CA GLN A 361 -23.86 -44.01 8.47
C GLN A 361 -23.13 -44.06 7.12
N SER A 362 -23.01 -42.93 6.44
CA SER A 362 -22.02 -42.80 5.36
C SER A 362 -20.63 -42.69 5.99
N GLN A 363 -19.99 -43.84 6.21
CA GLN A 363 -18.54 -43.90 6.35
C GLN A 363 -17.93 -43.50 5.01
N VAL A 364 -17.61 -42.23 4.84
CA VAL A 364 -16.80 -41.77 3.70
C VAL A 364 -15.36 -42.19 3.99
N ASP A 365 -14.95 -43.30 3.40
CA ASP A 365 -13.56 -43.74 3.42
C ASP A 365 -12.71 -42.82 2.53
N LEU A 366 -11.89 -41.97 3.18
CA LEU A 366 -11.00 -41.00 2.54
C LEU A 366 -9.65 -41.59 2.12
N SER A 367 -9.44 -42.89 2.32
CA SER A 367 -8.17 -43.56 2.00
C SER A 367 -7.83 -43.52 0.51
N SER A 368 -8.84 -43.51 -0.38
CA SER A 368 -8.63 -43.34 -1.83
C SER A 368 -8.07 -41.96 -2.17
N LEU A 369 -8.56 -40.90 -1.52
CA LEU A 369 -8.15 -39.52 -1.76
C LEU A 369 -6.71 -39.26 -1.29
N VAL A 370 -6.31 -39.89 -0.17
CA VAL A 370 -4.94 -39.81 0.34
C VAL A 370 -3.96 -40.51 -0.60
N ASN A 371 -4.38 -41.63 -1.21
CA ASN A 371 -3.57 -42.33 -2.21
C ASN A 371 -3.44 -41.54 -3.51
N GLU A 372 -4.50 -40.87 -3.97
CA GLU A 372 -4.46 -39.99 -5.14
C GLU A 372 -3.52 -38.78 -4.93
N ILE A 373 -3.59 -38.14 -3.75
CA ILE A 373 -2.68 -37.02 -3.41
C ILE A 373 -1.22 -37.49 -3.37
N ARG A 374 -0.97 -38.69 -2.85
CA ARG A 374 0.37 -39.28 -2.84
C ARG A 374 0.88 -39.59 -4.25
N LEU A 375 0.03 -40.10 -5.15
CA LEU A 375 0.37 -40.35 -6.55
C LEU A 375 0.63 -39.04 -7.31
N LEU A 376 -0.13 -37.98 -7.04
CA LEU A 376 0.11 -36.63 -7.57
C LEU A 376 1.45 -36.06 -7.12
N ARG A 377 1.85 -36.31 -5.86
CA ARG A 377 3.16 -35.88 -5.37
C ARG A 377 4.31 -36.61 -6.08
N GLN A 378 4.14 -37.91 -6.34
CA GLN A 378 5.11 -38.71 -7.08
C GLN A 378 5.21 -38.34 -8.55
N SER A 379 4.09 -37.98 -9.20
CA SER A 379 4.10 -37.53 -10.60
C SER A 379 4.76 -36.17 -10.75
N ILE A 380 4.52 -35.23 -9.82
CA ILE A 380 5.17 -33.91 -9.80
C ILE A 380 6.68 -34.05 -9.53
N GLU A 381 7.08 -34.93 -8.61
CA GLU A 381 8.50 -35.17 -8.33
C GLU A 381 9.22 -35.86 -9.51
N ALA A 382 8.51 -36.68 -10.28
CA ALA A 382 9.03 -37.26 -11.52
C ALA A 382 9.16 -36.23 -12.65
N LEU A 383 8.21 -35.27 -12.74
CA LEU A 383 8.28 -34.13 -13.67
C LEU A 383 9.42 -33.16 -13.31
N ALA A 384 9.66 -32.92 -12.02
CA ALA A 384 10.74 -32.07 -11.54
C ALA A 384 12.15 -32.68 -11.71
N LYS A 385 12.25 -33.99 -11.99
CA LYS A 385 13.52 -34.71 -12.20
C LYS A 385 13.87 -34.92 -13.68
N GLN A 386 13.07 -34.45 -14.63
CA GLN A 386 13.45 -34.51 -16.04
C GLN A 386 14.37 -33.34 -16.42
N PRO A 387 15.60 -33.58 -16.89
CA PRO A 387 16.47 -32.53 -17.39
C PRO A 387 15.95 -32.00 -18.73
N GLU A 388 15.84 -30.68 -18.83
CA GLU A 388 15.51 -29.95 -20.06
C GLU A 388 16.40 -30.39 -21.22
N THR A 389 15.82 -31.05 -22.22
CA THR A 389 16.29 -30.96 -23.61
C THR A 389 15.15 -31.29 -24.58
N VAL A 390 15.20 -30.60 -25.72
CA VAL A 390 14.51 -30.80 -27.00
C VAL A 390 13.44 -29.75 -27.33
N GLU A 391 13.84 -28.89 -28.28
CA GLU A 391 13.02 -28.08 -29.16
C GLU A 391 11.97 -28.93 -29.90
N GLU A 392 10.69 -28.57 -29.88
CA GLU A 392 9.84 -28.72 -31.07
C GLU A 392 8.53 -27.91 -31.05
N LYS A 393 8.11 -27.57 -32.27
CA LYS A 393 7.06 -26.64 -32.70
C LYS A 393 5.66 -27.02 -32.21
N VAL A 394 4.92 -26.04 -31.66
CA VAL A 394 3.49 -26.20 -31.37
C VAL A 394 2.64 -25.57 -32.49
N LYS A 395 1.78 -26.41 -33.06
CA LYS A 395 0.73 -26.08 -34.04
C LYS A 395 -0.34 -25.20 -33.41
N GLU A 396 -0.77 -24.23 -34.21
CA GLU A 396 -1.88 -23.31 -33.99
C GLU A 396 -3.21 -24.06 -33.82
N LYS A 397 -3.96 -23.72 -32.76
CA LYS A 397 -5.32 -24.21 -32.50
C LYS A 397 -6.23 -22.98 -32.45
N GLU A 398 -7.26 -23.00 -33.30
CA GLU A 398 -8.25 -21.95 -33.49
C GLU A 398 -9.03 -21.64 -32.19
N LEU A 399 -9.17 -20.35 -31.88
CA LEU A 399 -10.06 -19.82 -30.83
C LEU A 399 -11.33 -19.24 -31.49
N PRO A 400 -12.51 -19.36 -30.85
CA PRO A 400 -13.76 -18.83 -31.39
C PRO A 400 -13.84 -17.29 -31.26
N GLU A 401 -14.51 -16.67 -32.22
CA GLU A 401 -14.64 -15.22 -32.41
C GLU A 401 -15.27 -14.48 -31.20
N PRO A 402 -14.72 -13.32 -30.80
CA PRO A 402 -15.37 -12.45 -29.82
C PRO A 402 -16.37 -11.48 -30.48
N VAL A 403 -17.50 -11.31 -29.79
CA VAL A 403 -18.58 -10.37 -30.08
C VAL A 403 -18.07 -8.91 -29.95
N LEU A 404 -18.29 -8.14 -31.00
CA LEU A 404 -17.90 -6.73 -31.17
C LEU A 404 -18.73 -5.77 -30.30
N ILE A 405 -18.05 -4.86 -29.58
CA ILE A 405 -18.62 -3.57 -29.13
C ILE A 405 -17.63 -2.45 -29.46
N ASN A 406 -18.15 -1.42 -30.12
CA ASN A 406 -17.46 -0.24 -30.67
C ASN A 406 -16.44 0.44 -29.74
N THR A 407 -15.16 0.40 -30.13
CA THR A 407 -14.21 1.52 -30.05
C THR A 407 -13.19 1.37 -31.17
N ALA A 408 -12.83 2.46 -31.85
CA ALA A 408 -11.97 2.48 -33.02
C ALA A 408 -10.66 1.68 -32.83
N GLU A 409 -10.56 0.52 -33.45
CA GLU A 409 -9.40 -0.36 -33.36
C GLU A 409 -8.26 0.17 -34.23
N PHE A 410 -7.12 0.36 -33.60
CA PHE A 410 -5.83 0.57 -34.25
C PHE A 410 -5.43 -0.71 -35.00
N TYR A 411 -5.42 -0.67 -36.33
CA TYR A 411 -4.88 -1.75 -37.15
C TYR A 411 -3.36 -1.63 -37.27
N GLY A 412 -2.63 -2.36 -36.42
CA GLY A 412 -1.18 -2.47 -36.50
C GLY A 412 -0.58 -3.52 -35.57
N ASN A 413 0.65 -3.94 -35.87
CA ASN A 413 1.43 -4.86 -35.04
C ASN A 413 1.61 -4.28 -33.60
N PRO A 414 1.62 -5.11 -32.53
CA PRO A 414 1.87 -4.67 -31.15
C PRO A 414 3.12 -3.80 -30.95
N LYS A 415 4.16 -3.99 -31.78
CA LYS A 415 5.39 -3.17 -31.78
C LYS A 415 5.17 -1.76 -32.33
N SER A 416 4.27 -1.58 -33.31
CA SER A 416 3.89 -0.27 -33.82
C SER A 416 3.02 0.51 -32.82
N LEU A 417 2.13 -0.17 -32.09
CA LEU A 417 1.34 0.45 -31.03
C LEU A 417 2.24 1.01 -29.91
N LYS A 418 3.21 0.22 -29.42
CA LYS A 418 4.20 0.68 -28.43
C LYS A 418 5.04 1.87 -28.93
N LYS A 419 5.30 1.96 -30.23
CA LYS A 419 6.08 3.06 -30.81
C LYS A 419 5.27 4.34 -30.95
N ILE A 420 3.97 4.22 -31.25
CA ILE A 420 3.04 5.36 -31.34
C ILE A 420 2.77 5.91 -29.94
N ILE A 421 2.44 5.05 -28.96
CA ILE A 421 2.25 5.47 -27.56
C ILE A 421 3.50 6.19 -27.03
N LYS A 422 4.70 5.68 -27.34
CA LYS A 422 5.95 6.29 -26.90
C LYS A 422 6.27 7.62 -27.60
N ASN A 423 5.78 7.82 -28.82
CA ASN A 423 5.93 9.08 -29.54
C ASN A 423 4.89 10.10 -29.06
N ASP A 424 3.64 9.69 -28.86
CA ASP A 424 2.58 10.55 -28.31
C ASP A 424 2.93 11.00 -26.88
N GLU A 425 3.47 10.10 -26.05
CA GLU A 425 3.94 10.43 -24.71
C GLU A 425 5.18 11.35 -24.74
N ALA A 426 6.01 11.28 -25.77
CA ALA A 426 7.14 12.20 -25.95
C ALA A 426 6.66 13.59 -26.38
N ASP A 427 5.67 13.68 -27.28
CA ASP A 427 5.08 14.93 -27.74
C ASP A 427 4.27 15.61 -26.62
N GLU A 428 3.57 14.84 -25.77
CA GLU A 428 2.91 15.35 -24.56
C GLU A 428 3.91 15.84 -23.51
N ARG A 429 5.05 15.16 -23.34
CA ARG A 429 6.13 15.63 -22.45
C ARG A 429 6.82 16.89 -22.97
N GLU A 430 6.99 17.02 -24.29
CA GLU A 430 7.54 18.24 -24.88
C GLU A 430 6.57 19.42 -24.71
N LYS A 431 5.27 19.24 -24.94
CA LYS A 431 4.24 20.26 -24.63
C LYS A 431 4.22 20.63 -23.15
N PHE A 432 4.27 19.65 -22.25
CA PHE A 432 4.32 19.90 -20.81
C PHE A 432 5.55 20.71 -20.37
N VAL A 433 6.71 20.47 -21.01
CA VAL A 433 7.94 21.23 -20.74
C VAL A 433 7.87 22.64 -21.33
N GLU A 434 7.23 22.83 -22.48
CA GLU A 434 7.04 24.13 -23.10
C GLU A 434 6.05 25.01 -22.30
N ASP A 435 4.97 24.41 -21.79
CA ASP A 435 4.02 25.05 -20.88
C ASP A 435 4.65 25.41 -19.52
N LYS A 436 5.51 24.53 -18.98
CA LYS A 436 6.29 24.82 -17.76
C LYS A 436 7.30 25.95 -17.95
N LYS A 437 7.89 26.10 -19.14
CA LYS A 437 8.79 27.22 -19.47
C LYS A 437 8.05 28.54 -19.67
N GLN A 438 6.81 28.50 -20.16
CA GLN A 438 5.95 29.69 -20.21
C GLN A 438 5.45 30.12 -18.81
N ALA A 439 5.29 29.16 -17.89
CA ALA A 439 4.82 29.41 -16.52
C ALA A 439 5.92 29.81 -15.51
N SER A 440 7.20 29.59 -15.81
CA SER A 440 8.31 29.99 -14.92
C SER A 440 8.98 31.28 -15.41
N SER A 441 8.68 32.42 -14.77
CA SER A 441 9.40 33.69 -14.93
C SER A 441 10.77 33.70 -14.23
N ILE A 442 11.56 32.65 -14.40
CA ILE A 442 12.93 32.58 -13.87
C ILE A 442 13.88 32.69 -15.07
N GLY A 443 14.42 33.89 -15.28
CA GLY A 443 15.46 34.17 -16.26
C GLY A 443 15.20 35.33 -17.22
N THR A 444 14.34 36.30 -16.92
CA THR A 444 14.29 37.57 -17.65
C THR A 444 14.98 38.68 -16.86
N ASP A 445 16.31 38.63 -16.80
CA ASP A 445 17.06 39.89 -16.80
C ASP A 445 16.95 40.46 -18.21
N LYS A 446 16.01 41.39 -18.37
CA LYS A 446 15.99 42.30 -19.50
C LYS A 446 17.08 43.33 -19.25
N ASN A 447 18.18 43.22 -19.98
CA ASN A 447 18.86 44.38 -20.53
C ASN A 447 19.55 43.99 -21.84
N ASP A 448 19.39 44.92 -22.78
CA ASP A 448 20.07 45.10 -24.06
C ASP A 448 19.64 44.23 -25.26
N ASP A 449 18.87 44.93 -26.10
CA ASP A 449 18.73 44.70 -27.53
C ASP A 449 20.10 44.58 -28.19
N GLU A 450 20.47 43.39 -28.65
CA GLU A 450 21.36 43.26 -29.81
C GLU A 450 20.97 42.04 -30.67
N ILE A 451 20.73 42.34 -31.94
CA ILE A 451 20.29 41.43 -32.98
C ILE A 451 21.40 40.41 -33.24
N VAL A 452 21.29 39.21 -32.66
CA VAL A 452 22.24 38.12 -32.95
C VAL A 452 21.95 37.54 -34.35
N PRO A 453 22.92 37.54 -35.30
CA PRO A 453 22.69 37.11 -36.67
C PRO A 453 22.28 35.65 -36.79
N ALA A 454 21.45 35.34 -37.80
CA ALA A 454 20.86 34.01 -38.04
C ALA A 454 21.89 32.87 -38.15
N GLU A 455 23.14 33.17 -38.49
CA GLU A 455 24.24 32.23 -38.62
C GLU A 455 24.63 31.59 -37.27
N LEU A 456 24.63 32.34 -36.16
CA LEU A 456 24.95 31.78 -34.83
C LEU A 456 23.87 30.81 -34.31
N ARG A 457 22.60 30.98 -34.71
CA ARG A 457 21.52 30.04 -34.37
C ARG A 457 21.66 28.72 -35.11
N PHE A 458 22.21 28.73 -36.33
CA PHE A 458 22.49 27.53 -37.10
C PHE A 458 23.65 26.72 -36.50
N PHE A 459 24.75 27.38 -36.14
CA PHE A 459 25.90 26.71 -35.50
C PHE A 459 25.56 26.09 -34.13
N LYS A 460 24.66 26.72 -33.34
CA LYS A 460 24.19 26.15 -32.06
C LYS A 460 23.35 24.89 -32.25
N LYS A 461 22.50 24.82 -33.28
CA LYS A 461 21.72 23.61 -33.60
C LYS A 461 22.59 22.49 -34.17
N VAL A 462 23.54 22.82 -35.03
CA VAL A 462 24.48 21.85 -35.63
C VAL A 462 25.45 21.30 -34.57
N GLY A 463 25.96 22.13 -33.67
CA GLY A 463 26.85 21.71 -32.58
C GLY A 463 26.21 20.75 -31.58
N ILE A 464 24.92 20.94 -31.23
CA ILE A 464 24.19 20.04 -30.34
C ILE A 464 23.91 18.69 -31.02
N GLY A 465 23.65 18.69 -32.34
CA GLY A 465 23.49 17.48 -33.14
C GLY A 465 24.79 16.66 -33.25
N LEU A 466 25.90 17.32 -33.57
CA LEU A 466 27.22 16.70 -33.65
C LEU A 466 27.70 16.17 -32.29
N GLY A 467 27.48 16.91 -31.19
CA GLY A 467 27.86 16.47 -29.86
C GLY A 467 27.15 15.17 -29.43
N LYS A 468 25.85 15.04 -29.70
CA LYS A 468 25.09 13.80 -29.42
C LYS A 468 25.55 12.64 -30.31
N PHE A 469 25.95 12.91 -31.54
CA PHE A 469 26.51 11.90 -32.45
C PHE A 469 27.88 11.40 -31.95
N PHE A 470 28.81 12.30 -31.61
CA PHE A 470 30.11 11.92 -31.06
C PHE A 470 29.99 11.13 -29.75
N LEU A 471 29.06 11.50 -28.86
CA LEU A 471 28.87 10.79 -27.59
C LEU A 471 28.28 9.39 -27.79
N LYS A 472 27.40 9.19 -28.77
CA LYS A 472 26.94 7.86 -29.19
C LYS A 472 28.06 7.06 -29.85
N PHE A 473 28.84 7.68 -30.72
CA PHE A 473 29.98 7.04 -31.39
C PHE A 473 31.03 6.57 -30.37
N PHE A 474 31.38 7.42 -29.40
CA PHE A 474 32.32 7.07 -28.33
C PHE A 474 31.82 5.94 -27.44
N LYS A 475 30.50 5.89 -27.14
CA LYS A 475 29.89 4.77 -26.41
C LYS A 475 29.98 3.45 -27.19
N VAL A 476 29.82 3.48 -28.51
CA VAL A 476 30.00 2.28 -29.35
C VAL A 476 31.46 1.85 -29.37
N LEU A 477 32.39 2.80 -29.54
CA LEU A 477 33.82 2.54 -29.57
C LEU A 477 34.32 1.97 -28.23
N LEU A 478 33.82 2.48 -27.10
CA LEU A 478 34.11 1.94 -25.77
C LEU A 478 33.58 0.50 -25.60
N LYS A 479 32.38 0.20 -26.10
CA LYS A 479 31.85 -1.18 -26.07
C LYS A 479 32.72 -2.13 -26.89
N VAL A 480 33.15 -1.71 -28.09
CA VAL A 480 34.07 -2.51 -28.92
C VAL A 480 35.41 -2.69 -28.23
N ALA A 481 35.96 -1.64 -27.61
CA ALA A 481 37.21 -1.72 -26.85
C ALA A 481 37.10 -2.69 -25.66
N LEU A 482 35.98 -2.69 -24.92
CA LEU A 482 35.74 -3.64 -23.83
C LEU A 482 35.62 -5.09 -24.31
N ILE A 483 34.98 -5.31 -25.46
CA ILE A 483 34.90 -6.65 -26.06
C ILE A 483 36.29 -7.13 -26.48
N LEU A 484 37.09 -6.27 -27.14
CA LEU A 484 38.46 -6.59 -27.53
C LEU A 484 39.36 -6.85 -26.32
N LEU A 485 39.19 -6.08 -25.24
CA LEU A 485 39.89 -6.31 -23.98
C LEU A 485 39.54 -7.69 -23.39
N GLY A 486 38.25 -8.06 -23.37
CA GLY A 486 37.82 -9.37 -22.90
C GLY A 486 38.40 -10.53 -23.71
N ILE A 487 38.44 -10.39 -25.04
CA ILE A 487 39.07 -11.37 -25.94
C ILE A 487 40.58 -11.47 -25.68
N ALA A 488 41.27 -10.35 -25.56
CA ALA A 488 42.71 -10.33 -25.28
C ALA A 488 43.04 -10.98 -23.93
N LEU A 489 42.21 -10.75 -22.91
CA LEU A 489 42.37 -11.33 -21.58
C LEU A 489 42.14 -12.86 -21.62
N LEU A 490 41.13 -13.32 -22.35
CA LEU A 490 40.87 -14.75 -22.56
C LEU A 490 42.01 -15.45 -23.32
N LEU A 491 42.53 -14.81 -24.37
CA LEU A 491 43.70 -15.30 -25.11
C LEU A 491 44.96 -15.33 -24.22
N PHE A 492 45.16 -14.33 -23.38
CA PHE A 492 46.27 -14.29 -22.42
C PHE A 492 46.18 -15.44 -21.40
N LEU A 493 44.99 -15.71 -20.85
CA LEU A 493 44.78 -16.82 -19.92
C LEU A 493 45.06 -18.17 -20.57
N LEU A 494 44.55 -18.40 -21.80
CA LEU A 494 44.81 -19.61 -22.56
C LEU A 494 46.28 -19.77 -22.90
N TYR A 495 46.93 -18.69 -23.31
CA TYR A 495 48.36 -18.68 -23.63
C TYR A 495 49.21 -19.02 -22.41
N GLY A 496 48.95 -18.42 -21.25
CA GLY A 496 49.74 -18.73 -20.06
C GLY A 496 49.54 -20.15 -19.52
N ILE A 497 48.37 -20.77 -19.74
CA ILE A 497 48.17 -22.20 -19.51
C ILE A 497 49.06 -23.02 -20.46
N LEU A 498 49.05 -22.68 -21.76
CA LEU A 498 49.88 -23.36 -22.76
C LEU A 498 51.38 -23.23 -22.43
N ALA A 499 51.84 -22.02 -22.07
CA ALA A 499 53.22 -21.74 -21.68
C ALA A 499 53.63 -22.46 -20.39
N HIS A 500 52.70 -22.71 -19.47
CA HIS A 500 52.99 -23.49 -18.26
C HIS A 500 53.23 -24.98 -18.57
N PHE A 501 52.46 -25.57 -19.50
CA PHE A 501 52.54 -27.00 -19.80
C PHE A 501 53.47 -27.35 -20.97
N THR A 502 53.91 -26.37 -21.76
CA THR A 502 54.73 -26.61 -22.95
C THR A 502 55.87 -25.60 -23.06
N ASP A 503 57.07 -26.10 -23.30
CA ASP A 503 58.25 -25.27 -23.54
C ASP A 503 58.50 -25.19 -25.06
N ILE A 504 57.91 -24.18 -25.70
CA ILE A 504 57.96 -23.99 -27.15
C ILE A 504 58.91 -22.84 -27.47
N ALA A 505 60.15 -23.17 -27.85
CA ALA A 505 61.20 -22.19 -28.12
C ALA A 505 60.83 -21.11 -29.16
N PHE A 506 59.89 -21.40 -30.08
CA PHE A 506 59.39 -20.42 -31.07
C PHE A 506 58.58 -19.28 -30.42
N LEU A 507 58.01 -19.48 -29.24
CA LEU A 507 57.18 -18.51 -28.54
C LEU A 507 57.95 -17.62 -27.56
N ALA A 508 59.25 -17.85 -27.35
CA ALA A 508 60.10 -17.06 -26.47
C ALA A 508 60.06 -15.52 -26.73
N PRO A 509 59.93 -15.02 -27.98
CA PRO A 509 59.75 -13.58 -28.22
C PRO A 509 58.39 -13.04 -27.71
N VAL A 510 57.36 -13.88 -27.71
CA VAL A 510 56.02 -13.55 -27.20
C VAL A 510 56.04 -13.51 -25.67
N ASP A 511 56.77 -14.42 -25.03
CA ASP A 511 56.95 -14.44 -23.57
C ASP A 511 57.64 -13.16 -23.08
N GLN A 512 58.74 -12.79 -23.75
CA GLN A 512 59.45 -11.54 -23.46
C GLN A 512 58.57 -10.30 -23.70
N PHE A 513 57.74 -10.30 -24.74
CA PHE A 513 56.81 -9.21 -24.98
C PHE A 513 55.76 -9.08 -23.86
N LEU A 514 55.16 -10.19 -23.44
CA LEU A 514 54.11 -10.21 -22.41
C LEU A 514 54.65 -9.85 -21.02
N ASP A 515 55.88 -10.24 -20.68
CA ASP A 515 56.50 -9.85 -19.41
C ASP A 515 56.96 -8.39 -19.37
N ASN A 516 57.36 -7.84 -20.52
CA ASN A 516 57.69 -6.43 -20.67
C ASN A 516 56.47 -5.52 -20.86
N LEU A 517 55.28 -6.09 -21.11
CA LEU A 517 54.05 -5.33 -21.24
C LEU A 517 53.72 -4.65 -19.90
N PHE A 518 53.85 -3.32 -19.88
CA PHE A 518 53.77 -2.46 -18.69
C PHE A 518 54.86 -2.70 -17.63
N GLY A 519 55.91 -3.48 -17.92
CA GLY A 519 57.01 -3.76 -16.99
C GLY A 519 56.61 -4.54 -15.74
N LEU A 520 55.49 -5.27 -15.80
CA LEU A 520 54.87 -5.91 -14.63
C LEU A 520 55.20 -7.40 -14.48
N GLY A 521 55.89 -8.02 -15.44
CA GLY A 521 56.20 -9.47 -15.42
C GLY A 521 54.92 -10.32 -15.37
N LEU A 522 53.93 -9.96 -16.20
CA LEU A 522 52.57 -10.50 -16.11
C LEU A 522 52.51 -11.99 -16.39
N LEU A 523 53.27 -12.48 -17.37
CA LEU A 523 53.27 -13.88 -17.73
C LEU A 523 53.98 -14.71 -16.66
N THR A 524 55.15 -14.27 -16.20
CA THR A 524 55.90 -14.91 -15.11
C THR A 524 55.06 -15.01 -13.82
N LYS A 525 54.33 -13.96 -13.46
CA LYS A 525 53.42 -14.00 -12.29
C LYS A 525 52.27 -14.97 -12.48
N TYR A 526 51.69 -15.00 -13.68
CA TYR A 526 50.57 -15.89 -13.98
C TYR A 526 51.00 -17.37 -14.02
N THR A 527 52.15 -17.70 -14.62
CA THR A 527 52.68 -19.08 -14.63
C THR A 527 53.09 -19.54 -13.22
N ASN A 528 53.62 -18.66 -12.37
CA ASN A 528 53.88 -18.98 -10.96
C ASN A 528 52.59 -19.28 -10.19
N LEU A 529 51.51 -18.53 -10.45
CA LEU A 529 50.20 -18.76 -9.84
C LEU A 529 49.58 -20.07 -10.33
N LEU A 530 49.71 -20.40 -11.61
CA LEU A 530 49.33 -21.72 -12.13
C LEU A 530 50.14 -22.83 -11.47
N GLY A 531 51.44 -22.63 -11.29
CA GLY A 531 52.32 -23.57 -10.58
C GLY A 531 51.90 -23.81 -9.13
N SER A 532 51.35 -22.81 -8.43
CA SER A 532 50.83 -22.99 -7.06
C SER A 532 49.45 -23.66 -7.00
N ILE A 533 48.71 -23.68 -8.10
CA ILE A 533 47.36 -24.26 -8.19
C ILE A 533 47.43 -25.70 -8.70
N PHE A 534 48.34 -26.00 -9.63
CA PHE A 534 48.46 -27.28 -10.32
C PHE A 534 49.68 -28.12 -9.91
N GLY A 535 50.64 -27.54 -9.19
CA GLY A 535 51.77 -28.23 -8.55
C GLY A 535 51.63 -28.27 -7.04
#